data_AF-A0A840S5V8-F1
#
_entry.id   AF-A0A840S5V8-F1
#
_cell.length_a   1.000
_cell.length_b   1.000
_cell.length_c   1.000
_cell.angle_alpha   90.00
_cell.angle_beta   90.00
_cell.angle_gamma   90.00
#
_symmetry.space_group_name_H-M   'P 1'
#
loop_
_entity.id
_entity.type
_entity.pdbx_description
1 polymer ?
#
loop_
_entity_poly.entity_id
_entity_poly.type
_entity_poly.pdbx_seq_one_letter_code
_entity_poly.pdbx_strand_id
1 'polypeptide(L)'
;MKAFALAAWALLLTAQVQAGNWFLIDLQGQRPNRSAFLAEFDRVQRRLDDSVDPSRPPPPGQPLPMVHRLQVIAVHESVERADTTQFIVELRCAAGQARLAQVTAWGRNGKAQPQPPMDWAPVGQGWLDAARLIACDEPRWRAALEADRKGGRPVALGAIGLLPFGEHVIGTQLSDAVWSQLWVDGQRPAYANEGTPADLERRKREGQALLAQGAARLEQEAEDQKALMEITERFNARLARMQTKVVQAFQGLAGRTEDGVVKALGAPASMTRSSGQTRMVYEEEGLRSGVVQTPVAVLNGHGAVIGQSTQMQVQTQREVCQRILLLKPIGSKPEPRVYDFQSVCR
;
A
#
# COMPACT_ATOMS: atom_id res chain seq x y z
N MET A 1 -14.07 -13.56 -4.91
CA MET A 1 -13.62 -12.67 -3.81
C MET A 1 -12.46 -13.35 -3.07
N LYS A 2 -11.23 -13.19 -3.56
CA LYS A 2 -9.97 -13.54 -2.86
C LYS A 2 -8.86 -12.71 -3.53
N ALA A 3 -8.72 -11.45 -3.15
CA ALA A 3 -7.70 -10.56 -3.70
C ALA A 3 -7.33 -9.46 -2.69
N PHE A 4 -6.83 -9.87 -1.52
CA PHE A 4 -6.31 -8.94 -0.51
C PHE A 4 -5.12 -9.52 0.30
N ALA A 5 -4.39 -10.49 -0.26
CA ALA A 5 -3.30 -11.17 0.46
C ALA A 5 -1.88 -10.86 -0.07
N LEU A 6 -1.71 -10.03 -1.10
CA LEU A 6 -0.41 -9.87 -1.77
C LEU A 6 0.28 -8.51 -1.55
N ALA A 7 -0.40 -7.52 -0.97
CA ALA A 7 0.22 -6.22 -0.67
C ALA A 7 0.99 -6.20 0.67
N ALA A 8 0.79 -7.20 1.54
CA ALA A 8 1.42 -7.26 2.85
C ALA A 8 2.84 -7.86 2.84
N TRP A 9 3.27 -8.49 1.75
CA TRP A 9 4.57 -9.17 1.66
C TRP A 9 5.66 -8.36 0.94
N ALA A 10 5.30 -7.29 0.22
CA ALA A 10 6.26 -6.46 -0.51
C ALA A 10 7.01 -5.44 0.37
N LEU A 11 6.61 -5.24 1.63
CA LEU A 11 7.24 -4.29 2.55
C LEU A 11 8.33 -4.91 3.45
N LEU A 12 8.63 -6.20 3.31
CA LEU A 12 9.55 -6.91 4.22
C LEU A 12 10.96 -7.16 3.67
N LEU A 13 11.26 -6.86 2.40
CA LEU A 13 12.52 -7.33 1.78
C LEU A 13 13.33 -6.28 1.00
N THR A 14 12.97 -4.99 1.09
CA THR A 14 13.90 -3.87 0.79
C THR A 14 14.25 -3.06 2.02
N ALA A 15 14.42 -3.71 3.16
CA ALA A 15 15.36 -3.15 4.10
C ALA A 15 16.73 -3.29 3.45
N GLN A 16 17.14 -2.29 2.65
CA GLN A 16 18.51 -1.84 2.80
C GLN A 16 18.72 -1.78 4.31
N VAL A 17 19.76 -2.44 4.80
CA VAL A 17 20.13 -2.47 6.22
C VAL A 17 20.56 -1.04 6.59
N GLN A 18 19.61 -0.13 6.55
CA GLN A 18 19.70 1.25 6.91
C GLN A 18 19.51 1.25 8.41
N ALA A 19 20.56 1.66 9.10
CA ALA A 19 20.50 1.93 10.52
C ALA A 19 19.28 2.82 10.78
N GLY A 20 18.39 2.37 11.66
CA GLY A 20 17.28 3.19 12.13
C GLY A 20 17.80 4.15 13.20
N ASN A 21 17.16 5.31 13.32
CA ASN A 21 17.45 6.21 14.44
C ASN A 21 16.58 5.82 15.65
N TRP A 22 17.24 5.43 16.75
CA TRP A 22 16.56 4.89 17.93
C TRP A 22 16.51 5.90 19.08
N PHE A 23 15.34 5.99 19.72
CA PHE A 23 15.20 6.55 21.06
C PHE A 23 15.04 5.44 22.09
N LEU A 24 15.76 5.51 23.20
CA LEU A 24 15.41 4.78 24.41
C LEU A 24 14.16 5.43 25.01
N ILE A 25 13.09 4.65 25.14
CA ILE A 25 11.76 5.12 25.56
C ILE A 25 11.33 4.61 26.92
N ASP A 26 11.95 3.53 27.41
CA ASP A 26 11.68 2.99 28.74
C ASP A 26 12.78 2.03 29.20
N LEU A 27 12.93 1.91 30.52
CA LEU A 27 13.77 0.93 31.20
C LEU A 27 12.93 0.26 32.29
N GLN A 28 12.77 -1.05 32.20
CA GLN A 28 11.95 -1.81 33.13
C GLN A 28 12.76 -2.90 33.84
N GLY A 29 12.32 -3.25 35.04
CA GLY A 29 12.91 -4.32 35.84
C GLY A 29 14.16 -3.91 36.61
N GLN A 30 14.72 -4.87 37.33
CA GLN A 30 15.96 -4.73 38.07
C GLN A 30 16.89 -5.88 37.68
N ARG A 31 18.20 -5.70 37.88
CA ARG A 31 19.20 -6.72 37.61
C ARG A 31 18.84 -8.04 38.32
N PRO A 32 18.95 -9.21 37.68
CA PRO A 32 19.44 -9.48 36.31
C PRO A 32 18.33 -9.55 35.24
N ASN A 33 17.17 -8.93 35.47
CA ASN A 33 15.99 -9.02 34.62
C ASN A 33 15.57 -7.65 34.07
N ARG A 34 16.54 -6.81 33.69
CA ARG A 34 16.27 -5.51 33.05
C ARG A 34 15.78 -5.69 31.62
N SER A 35 15.00 -4.74 31.13
CA SER A 35 14.57 -4.63 29.74
C SER A 35 14.66 -3.17 29.29
N ALA A 36 15.31 -2.93 28.16
CA ALA A 36 15.41 -1.61 27.53
C ALA A 36 14.54 -1.57 26.29
N PHE A 37 13.63 -0.61 26.23
CA PHE A 37 12.70 -0.43 25.12
C PHE A 37 13.18 0.72 24.24
N LEU A 38 13.33 0.46 22.95
CA LEU A 38 13.80 1.42 21.98
C LEU A 38 12.81 1.57 20.83
N ALA A 39 12.48 2.80 20.43
CA ALA A 39 11.60 3.08 19.30
C ALA A 39 12.36 3.70 18.13
N GLU A 40 12.04 3.26 16.91
CA GLU A 40 12.54 3.85 15.67
C GLU A 40 11.66 5.06 15.30
N PHE A 41 12.16 6.27 15.53
CA PHE A 41 11.30 7.47 15.46
C PHE A 41 11.18 8.10 14.07
N ASP A 42 12.13 7.82 13.17
CA ASP A 42 12.20 8.38 11.83
C ASP A 42 11.34 7.62 10.80
N ARG A 43 10.76 6.48 11.19
CA ARG A 43 9.96 5.61 10.31
C ARG A 43 8.55 5.33 10.81
N VAL A 44 7.84 6.35 11.27
CA VAL A 44 6.41 6.23 11.59
C VAL A 44 5.60 6.13 10.29
N GLN A 45 5.05 4.96 10.00
CA GLN A 45 4.16 4.75 8.86
C GLN A 45 2.73 5.16 9.21
N ARG A 46 1.98 5.68 8.23
CA ARG A 46 0.58 6.06 8.42
C ARG A 46 -0.28 5.33 7.40
N ARG A 47 -1.42 4.80 7.85
CA ARG A 47 -2.43 4.17 6.99
C ARG A 47 -3.84 4.55 7.43
N LEU A 48 -4.80 4.44 6.52
CA LEU A 48 -6.20 4.56 6.91
C LEU A 48 -6.58 3.44 7.87
N ASP A 49 -7.44 3.77 8.81
CA ASP A 49 -8.05 2.79 9.70
C ASP A 49 -8.92 1.81 8.90
N ASP A 50 -8.93 0.54 9.31
CA ASP A 50 -9.71 -0.52 8.65
C ASP A 50 -11.24 -0.29 8.76
N SER A 51 -11.67 0.61 9.66
CA SER A 51 -13.06 1.08 9.78
C SER A 51 -13.50 2.06 8.69
N VAL A 52 -12.58 2.61 7.89
CA VAL A 52 -12.92 3.52 6.79
C VAL A 52 -13.39 2.72 5.58
N ASP A 53 -14.64 2.92 5.17
CA ASP A 53 -15.14 2.40 3.91
C ASP A 53 -14.62 3.26 2.74
N PRO A 54 -13.73 2.74 1.87
CA PRO A 54 -13.17 3.51 0.76
C PRO A 54 -14.22 3.88 -0.30
N SER A 55 -15.40 3.26 -0.28
CA SER A 55 -16.50 3.56 -1.20
C SER A 55 -17.39 4.72 -0.73
N ARG A 56 -17.23 5.18 0.53
CA ARG A 56 -18.01 6.28 1.10
C ARG A 56 -17.11 7.48 1.38
N PRO A 57 -17.24 8.61 0.66
CA PRO A 57 -16.43 9.79 0.94
C PRO A 57 -16.71 10.29 2.38
N PRO A 58 -15.66 10.69 3.12
CA PRO A 58 -15.83 11.22 4.47
C PRO A 58 -16.64 12.52 4.47
N PRO A 59 -17.34 12.84 5.57
CA PRO A 59 -17.99 14.14 5.73
C PRO A 59 -17.01 15.30 5.51
N PRO A 60 -17.44 16.41 4.88
CA PRO A 60 -16.59 17.57 4.68
C PRO A 60 -16.02 18.08 6.01
N GLY A 61 -14.71 18.29 6.07
CA GLY A 61 -14.03 18.87 7.22
C GLY A 61 -13.68 17.89 8.37
N GLN A 62 -14.03 16.60 8.27
CA GLN A 62 -13.56 15.61 9.24
C GLN A 62 -12.25 14.96 8.80
N PRO A 63 -11.21 14.95 9.66
CA PRO A 63 -9.99 14.21 9.36
C PRO A 63 -10.30 12.71 9.32
N LEU A 64 -9.76 12.03 8.32
CA LEU A 64 -9.89 10.57 8.22
C LEU A 64 -9.19 9.91 9.43
N PRO A 65 -9.79 8.87 10.03
CA PRO A 65 -9.13 8.15 11.10
C PRO A 65 -7.90 7.42 10.55
N MET A 66 -6.75 7.77 11.12
CA MET A 66 -5.44 7.24 10.73
C MET A 66 -4.89 6.32 11.81
N VAL A 67 -4.30 5.21 11.38
CA VAL A 67 -3.48 4.33 12.20
C VAL A 67 -2.02 4.67 11.94
N HIS A 68 -1.28 4.92 13.02
CA HIS A 68 0.16 5.15 13.00
C HIS A 68 0.86 3.86 13.39
N ARG A 69 1.84 3.43 12.60
CA ARG A 69 2.61 2.22 12.81
C ARG A 69 4.05 2.59 13.15
N LEU A 70 4.53 2.07 14.28
CA LEU A 70 5.86 2.31 14.83
C LEU A 70 6.51 0.98 15.16
N GLN A 71 7.83 0.89 15.00
CA GLN A 71 8.61 -0.23 15.48
C GLN A 71 9.24 0.07 16.84
N VAL A 72 9.08 -0.88 17.78
CA VAL A 72 9.74 -0.87 19.09
C VAL A 72 10.51 -2.16 19.26
N ILE A 73 11.71 -2.11 19.83
CA ILE A 73 12.51 -3.27 20.19
C ILE A 73 12.77 -3.22 21.69
N ALA A 74 12.44 -4.31 22.38
CA ALA A 74 12.95 -4.55 23.72
C ALA A 74 14.22 -5.40 23.62
N VAL A 75 15.29 -4.98 24.28
CA VAL A 75 16.45 -5.84 24.57
C VAL A 75 16.28 -6.33 26.01
N HIS A 76 16.55 -7.60 26.27
CA HIS A 76 16.42 -8.19 27.62
C HIS A 76 17.75 -8.68 28.19
N GLU A 77 17.97 -8.41 29.47
CA GLU A 77 19.17 -8.84 30.19
C GLU A 77 19.13 -10.35 30.54
N SER A 78 17.93 -10.84 30.86
CA SER A 78 17.70 -12.18 31.41
C SER A 78 18.14 -13.31 30.48
N VAL A 79 18.59 -14.42 31.08
CA VAL A 79 18.87 -15.69 30.38
C VAL A 79 17.60 -16.45 30.03
N GLU A 80 16.51 -16.25 30.79
CA GLU A 80 15.24 -16.96 30.62
C GLU A 80 14.34 -16.30 29.55
N ARG A 81 14.72 -15.11 29.09
CA ARG A 81 14.00 -14.36 28.05
C ARG A 81 14.74 -14.42 26.72
N ALA A 82 14.01 -14.07 25.66
CA ALA A 82 14.61 -13.77 24.37
C ALA A 82 15.68 -12.69 24.50
N ASP A 83 16.65 -12.66 23.58
CA ASP A 83 17.64 -11.58 23.55
C ASP A 83 16.96 -10.25 23.23
N THR A 84 16.11 -10.27 22.20
CA THR A 84 15.32 -9.12 21.79
C THR A 84 13.88 -9.53 21.50
N THR A 85 12.95 -8.60 21.71
CA THR A 85 11.56 -8.73 21.27
C THR A 85 11.24 -7.53 20.38
N GLN A 86 10.85 -7.79 19.14
CA GLN A 86 10.40 -6.77 18.19
C GLN A 86 8.88 -6.64 18.27
N PHE A 87 8.41 -5.41 18.40
CA PHE A 87 7.00 -5.03 18.42
C PHE A 87 6.71 -4.13 17.22
N ILE A 88 5.69 -4.49 16.46
CA ILE A 88 5.02 -3.57 15.55
C ILE A 88 3.79 -3.03 16.27
N VAL A 89 3.88 -1.77 16.67
CA VAL A 89 2.84 -1.06 17.40
C VAL A 89 1.98 -0.32 16.40
N GLU A 90 0.67 -0.47 16.50
CA GLU A 90 -0.29 0.37 15.78
C GLU A 90 -1.06 1.24 16.77
N LEU A 91 -1.22 2.53 16.43
CA LEU A 91 -1.75 3.58 17.31
C LEU A 91 -2.87 4.36 16.61
N ARG A 92 -4.02 4.46 17.28
CA ARG A 92 -5.12 5.36 16.93
C ARG A 92 -5.03 6.60 17.81
N CYS A 93 -4.27 7.59 17.36
CA CYS A 93 -3.93 8.78 18.15
C CYS A 93 -5.16 9.51 18.71
N ALA A 94 -6.20 9.70 17.89
CA ALA A 94 -7.43 10.38 18.31
C ALA A 94 -8.25 9.57 19.33
N ALA A 95 -8.19 8.24 19.28
CA ALA A 95 -8.91 7.36 20.19
C ALA A 95 -8.10 6.99 21.44
N GLY A 96 -6.82 7.35 21.50
CA GLY A 96 -5.93 6.96 22.60
C GLY A 96 -5.76 5.44 22.72
N GLN A 97 -5.82 4.70 21.61
CA GLN A 97 -5.73 3.24 21.58
C GLN A 97 -4.46 2.77 20.89
N ALA A 98 -3.91 1.65 21.36
CA ALA A 98 -2.83 0.93 20.71
C ALA A 98 -3.16 -0.54 20.57
N ARG A 99 -2.50 -1.20 19.62
CA ARG A 99 -2.42 -2.65 19.53
C ARG A 99 -1.02 -3.10 19.16
N LEU A 100 -0.67 -4.32 19.53
CA LEU A 100 0.55 -4.98 19.06
C LEU A 100 0.19 -5.83 17.85
N ALA A 101 0.33 -5.26 16.66
CA ALA A 101 -0.06 -5.90 15.40
C ALA A 101 0.85 -7.09 15.06
N GLN A 102 2.10 -7.05 15.51
CA GLN A 102 3.04 -8.16 15.41
C GLN A 102 4.02 -8.11 16.57
N VAL A 103 4.33 -9.28 17.13
CA VAL A 103 5.33 -9.44 18.18
C VAL A 103 6.20 -10.64 17.81
N THR A 104 7.51 -10.43 17.74
CA THR A 104 8.48 -11.48 17.42
C THR A 104 9.58 -11.49 18.46
N ALA A 105 9.70 -12.57 19.23
CA ALA A 105 10.79 -12.77 20.17
C ALA A 105 11.94 -13.51 19.49
N TRP A 106 13.16 -12.98 19.61
CA TRP A 106 14.38 -13.56 19.04
C TRP A 106 15.24 -14.14 20.14
N GLY A 107 15.28 -15.46 20.20
CA GLY A 107 16.10 -16.19 21.17
C GLY A 107 17.60 -15.98 20.92
N ARG A 108 18.42 -16.17 21.96
CA ARG A 108 19.89 -16.18 21.88
C ARG A 108 20.46 -17.33 21.05
N ASN A 109 19.60 -18.22 20.57
CA ASN A 109 19.92 -19.27 19.61
C ASN A 109 19.56 -18.90 18.16
N GLY A 110 19.13 -17.66 17.93
CA GLY A 110 18.73 -17.15 16.61
C GLY A 110 17.35 -17.60 16.15
N LYS A 111 16.57 -18.33 16.97
CA LYS A 111 15.21 -18.73 16.59
C LYS A 111 14.22 -17.59 16.86
N ALA A 112 13.42 -17.28 15.84
CA ALA A 112 12.28 -16.40 15.97
C ALA A 112 11.07 -17.15 16.52
N GLN A 113 10.37 -16.54 17.47
CA GLN A 113 9.13 -17.03 18.05
C GLN A 113 8.06 -15.95 17.88
N PRO A 114 7.22 -16.03 16.83
CA PRO A 114 6.10 -15.11 16.68
C PRO A 114 5.10 -15.33 17.82
N GLN A 115 4.58 -14.24 18.36
CA GLN A 115 3.55 -14.26 19.39
C GLN A 115 2.22 -13.79 18.79
N PRO A 116 1.07 -14.20 19.36
CA PRO A 116 -0.23 -13.72 18.92
C PRO A 116 -0.31 -12.18 18.96
N PRO A 117 -0.96 -11.54 17.97
CA PRO A 117 -1.21 -10.11 18.04
C PRO A 117 -2.13 -9.79 19.22
N MET A 118 -2.02 -8.58 19.73
CA MET A 118 -2.94 -8.07 20.76
C MET A 118 -4.01 -7.21 20.12
N ASP A 119 -5.22 -7.24 20.68
CA ASP A 119 -6.32 -6.38 20.24
C ASP A 119 -6.12 -4.92 20.65
N TRP A 120 -6.94 -4.04 20.06
CA TRP A 120 -6.97 -2.63 20.41
C TRP A 120 -7.35 -2.43 21.88
N ALA A 121 -6.48 -1.76 22.62
CA ALA A 121 -6.68 -1.39 24.02
C ALA A 121 -6.31 0.08 24.25
N PRO A 122 -6.85 0.74 25.29
CA PRO A 122 -6.38 2.05 25.71
C PRO A 122 -4.87 2.04 25.96
N VAL A 123 -4.18 3.11 25.56
CA VAL A 123 -2.75 3.27 25.85
C VAL A 123 -2.57 3.45 27.36
N GLY A 124 -1.93 2.47 27.99
CA GLY A 124 -1.54 2.53 29.40
C GLY A 124 -0.23 3.31 29.62
N GLN A 125 0.23 3.36 30.87
CA GLN A 125 1.51 3.97 31.22
C GLN A 125 2.71 3.12 30.74
N GLY A 126 3.91 3.74 30.69
CA GLY A 126 5.18 3.10 30.34
C GLY A 126 5.54 3.29 28.87
N TRP A 127 6.33 2.35 28.31
CA TRP A 127 6.85 2.44 26.95
C TRP A 127 5.79 2.64 25.85
N LEU A 128 4.55 2.17 26.03
CA LEU A 128 3.47 2.38 25.07
C LEU A 128 3.01 3.85 25.01
N ASP A 129 3.07 4.60 26.11
CA ASP A 129 2.76 6.04 26.11
C ASP A 129 3.88 6.84 25.43
N ALA A 130 5.14 6.46 25.65
CA ALA A 130 6.28 7.05 24.92
C ALA A 130 6.22 6.74 23.41
N ALA A 131 5.83 5.52 23.03
CA ALA A 131 5.55 5.17 21.63
C ALA A 131 4.42 6.02 21.03
N ARG A 132 3.35 6.28 21.80
CA ARG A 132 2.27 7.18 21.40
C ARG A 132 2.77 8.60 21.22
N LEU A 133 3.60 9.12 22.12
CA LEU A 133 4.22 10.45 21.98
C LEU A 133 4.98 10.56 20.65
N ILE A 134 5.81 9.57 20.31
CA ILE A 134 6.58 9.56 19.06
C ILE A 134 5.66 9.56 17.83
N ALA A 135 4.63 8.70 17.83
CA ALA A 135 3.77 8.51 16.67
C ALA A 135 2.72 9.63 16.49
N CYS A 136 2.24 10.21 17.58
CA CYS A 136 1.06 11.07 17.60
C CYS A 136 1.35 12.55 17.88
N ASP A 137 2.52 12.87 18.44
CA ASP A 137 2.88 14.24 18.83
C ASP A 137 4.28 14.61 18.32
N GLU A 138 4.42 14.48 16.99
CA GLU A 138 5.63 14.83 16.25
C GLU A 138 6.14 16.26 16.53
N PRO A 139 5.30 17.31 16.59
CA PRO A 139 5.76 18.65 16.90
C PRO A 139 6.47 18.74 18.25
N ARG A 140 5.95 18.05 19.28
CA ARG A 140 6.50 18.13 20.64
C ARG A 140 7.89 17.51 20.73
N TRP A 141 8.08 16.28 20.24
CA TRP A 141 9.39 15.65 20.35
C TRP A 141 10.42 16.25 19.39
N ARG A 142 10.00 16.74 18.20
CA ARG A 142 10.92 17.47 17.31
C ARG A 142 11.39 18.78 17.90
N ALA A 143 10.50 19.53 18.57
CA ALA A 143 10.89 20.76 19.26
C ALA A 143 11.90 20.48 20.39
N ALA A 144 11.69 19.39 21.15
CA ALA A 144 12.64 18.96 22.17
C ALA A 144 14.00 18.55 21.57
N LEU A 145 14.00 17.78 20.48
CA LEU A 145 15.23 17.39 19.76
C LEU A 145 15.99 18.62 19.27
N GLU A 146 15.30 19.62 18.70
CA GLU A 146 15.94 20.84 18.22
C GLU A 146 16.50 21.71 19.36
N ALA A 147 15.80 21.78 20.49
CA ALA A 147 16.30 22.46 21.69
C ALA A 147 17.60 21.80 22.20
N ASP A 148 17.63 20.47 22.25
CA ASP A 148 18.81 19.71 22.67
C ASP A 148 19.98 19.86 21.70
N ARG A 149 19.72 19.93 20.39
CA ARG A 149 20.75 20.23 19.38
C ARG A 149 21.39 21.60 19.59
N LYS A 150 20.60 22.61 19.94
CA LYS A 150 21.11 23.97 20.24
C LYS A 150 21.87 24.03 21.56
N GLY A 151 21.42 23.27 22.57
CA GLY A 151 22.01 23.23 23.90
C GLY A 151 23.20 22.27 24.05
N GLY A 152 23.39 21.35 23.10
CA GLY A 152 24.44 20.33 23.13
C GLY A 152 24.25 19.24 24.20
N ARG A 153 23.06 19.12 24.80
CA ARG A 153 22.74 18.15 25.87
C ARG A 153 21.29 17.68 25.73
N PRO A 154 20.98 16.40 26.01
CA PRO A 154 19.63 15.82 25.83
C PRO A 154 18.70 16.12 27.02
N VAL A 155 18.45 17.39 27.33
CA VAL A 155 17.65 17.79 28.51
C VAL A 155 16.15 17.84 28.18
N ALA A 156 15.78 18.44 27.05
CA ALA A 156 14.41 18.62 26.63
C ALA A 156 13.76 17.30 26.19
N LEU A 157 14.50 16.42 25.50
CA LEU A 157 14.05 15.07 25.20
C LEU A 157 13.87 14.24 26.46
N GLY A 158 14.85 14.30 27.39
CA GLY A 158 14.76 13.61 28.67
C GLY A 158 13.52 14.03 29.47
N ALA A 159 13.15 15.32 29.43
CA ALA A 159 11.96 15.85 30.11
C ALA A 159 10.63 15.31 29.56
N ILE A 160 10.61 14.76 28.34
CA ILE A 160 9.44 14.10 27.75
C ILE A 160 9.59 12.57 27.71
N GLY A 161 10.58 12.02 28.43
CA GLY A 161 10.79 10.58 28.54
C GLY A 161 11.44 9.92 27.32
N LEU A 162 12.14 10.69 26.49
CA LEU A 162 12.86 10.18 25.32
C LEU A 162 14.36 10.43 25.48
N LEU A 163 15.20 9.46 25.12
CA LEU A 163 16.65 9.63 25.12
C LEU A 163 17.25 9.18 23.78
N PRO A 164 18.01 10.03 23.07
CA PRO A 164 18.77 9.62 21.89
C PRO A 164 19.66 8.41 22.16
N PHE A 165 19.47 7.34 21.37
CA PHE A 165 20.29 6.12 21.46
C PHE A 165 21.19 5.93 20.24
N GLY A 166 20.87 6.60 19.13
CA GLY A 166 21.70 6.68 17.94
C GLY A 166 21.24 5.78 16.79
N GLU A 167 22.07 5.73 15.75
CA GLU A 167 21.83 4.95 14.55
C GLU A 167 22.31 3.51 14.74
N HIS A 168 21.39 2.55 14.67
CA HIS A 168 21.73 1.13 14.82
C HIS A 168 20.91 0.25 13.88
N VAL A 169 21.53 -0.83 13.42
CA VAL A 169 20.83 -1.91 12.72
C VAL A 169 20.10 -2.80 13.73
N ILE A 170 18.87 -3.19 13.39
CA ILE A 170 18.06 -4.13 14.17
C ILE A 170 18.82 -5.45 14.34
N GLY A 171 18.73 -6.04 15.54
CA GLY A 171 19.36 -7.32 15.86
C GLY A 171 20.58 -7.15 16.75
N THR A 172 21.70 -7.77 16.38
CA THR A 172 22.88 -7.83 17.25
C THR A 172 23.48 -6.46 17.53
N GLN A 173 23.59 -5.56 16.54
CA GLN A 173 24.19 -4.23 16.77
C GLN A 173 23.43 -3.41 17.81
N LEU A 174 22.11 -3.35 17.74
CA LEU A 174 21.31 -2.63 18.73
C LEU A 174 21.40 -3.30 20.12
N SER A 175 21.42 -4.63 20.19
CA SER A 175 21.65 -5.37 21.44
C SER A 175 23.04 -5.08 22.01
N ASP A 176 24.09 -5.08 21.18
CA ASP A 176 25.48 -4.76 21.55
C ASP A 176 25.59 -3.34 22.13
N ALA A 177 24.89 -2.37 21.53
CA ALA A 177 24.81 -1.01 22.03
C ALA A 177 24.14 -0.94 23.42
N VAL A 178 23.04 -1.66 23.65
CA VAL A 178 22.40 -1.72 24.97
C VAL A 178 23.34 -2.33 26.02
N TRP A 179 23.99 -3.44 25.69
CA TRP A 179 24.95 -4.09 26.59
C TRP A 179 26.15 -3.20 26.93
N SER A 180 26.67 -2.47 25.95
CA SER A 180 27.84 -1.59 26.14
C SER A 180 27.51 -0.24 26.79
N GLN A 181 26.29 0.28 26.65
CA GLN A 181 25.93 1.61 27.15
C GLN A 181 25.07 1.57 28.42
N LEU A 182 24.19 0.58 28.58
CA LEU A 182 23.19 0.56 29.66
C LEU A 182 23.44 -0.54 30.70
N TRP A 183 23.97 -1.69 30.28
CA TRP A 183 24.23 -2.84 31.15
C TRP A 183 25.72 -3.13 31.30
N VAL A 184 26.52 -2.07 31.44
CA VAL A 184 27.97 -2.16 31.70
C VAL A 184 28.33 -2.98 32.93
N ASP A 185 27.40 -3.09 33.88
CA ASP A 185 27.52 -3.86 35.11
C ASP A 185 26.99 -5.30 34.98
N GLY A 186 26.27 -5.61 33.90
CA GLY A 186 25.65 -6.91 33.65
C GLY A 186 26.59 -7.91 32.99
N GLN A 187 26.18 -9.18 32.98
CA GLN A 187 26.87 -10.23 32.23
C GLN A 187 25.96 -10.74 31.11
N ARG A 188 26.38 -10.53 29.86
CA ARG A 188 25.60 -10.97 28.69
C ARG A 188 25.54 -12.49 28.62
N PRO A 189 24.34 -13.10 28.62
CA PRO A 189 24.23 -14.53 28.40
C PRO A 189 24.74 -14.90 27.01
N ALA A 190 25.45 -16.03 26.93
CA ALA A 190 26.05 -16.49 25.69
C ALA A 190 24.99 -16.78 24.61
N TYR A 191 25.34 -16.51 23.34
CA TYR A 191 24.56 -17.01 22.22
C TYR A 191 24.84 -18.49 22.04
N ALA A 192 23.79 -19.28 21.92
CA ALA A 192 23.93 -20.65 21.47
C ALA A 192 24.22 -20.60 19.98
N ASN A 193 25.50 -20.73 19.60
CA ASN A 193 25.88 -20.97 18.21
C ASN A 193 25.35 -22.36 17.85
N GLU A 194 24.10 -22.44 17.40
CA GLU A 194 23.46 -23.71 17.00
C GLU A 194 24.05 -24.29 15.70
N GLY A 195 25.02 -23.62 15.06
CA GLY A 195 25.61 -24.05 13.80
C GLY A 195 27.13 -24.10 13.84
N THR A 196 27.70 -25.10 13.16
CA THR A 196 29.12 -25.12 12.83
C THR A 196 29.47 -23.91 11.93
N PRO A 197 30.75 -23.51 11.79
CA PRO A 197 31.14 -22.48 10.83
C PRO A 197 30.61 -22.75 9.40
N ALA A 198 30.50 -24.02 9.00
CA ALA A 198 29.91 -24.42 7.73
C ALA A 198 28.40 -24.13 7.64
N ASP A 199 27.65 -24.32 8.72
CA ASP A 199 26.23 -23.98 8.77
C ASP A 199 25.99 -22.48 8.69
N LEU A 200 26.86 -21.68 9.32
CA LEU A 200 26.80 -20.21 9.24
C LEU A 200 27.06 -19.72 7.81
N GLU A 201 28.08 -20.25 7.14
CA GLU A 201 28.35 -19.91 5.73
C GLU A 201 27.25 -20.39 4.79
N ARG A 202 26.65 -21.57 5.04
CA ARG A 202 25.47 -22.02 4.28
C ARG A 202 24.32 -21.02 4.44
N ARG A 203 23.96 -20.65 5.67
CA ARG A 203 22.89 -19.68 5.95
C ARG A 203 23.16 -18.31 5.32
N LYS A 204 24.42 -17.86 5.33
CA LYS A 204 24.84 -16.62 4.69
C LYS A 204 24.61 -16.66 3.18
N ARG A 205 25.01 -17.75 2.51
CA ARG A 205 24.77 -17.94 1.08
C ARG A 205 23.28 -18.04 0.75
N GLU A 206 22.51 -18.77 1.54
CA GLU A 206 21.04 -18.86 1.41
C GLU A 206 20.40 -17.48 1.55
N GLY A 207 20.82 -16.69 2.55
CA GLY A 207 20.35 -15.32 2.74
C GLY A 207 20.71 -14.40 1.57
N GLN A 208 21.94 -14.48 1.06
CA GLN A 208 22.36 -13.73 -0.13
C GLN A 208 21.55 -14.12 -1.39
N ALA A 209 21.28 -15.41 -1.57
CA ALA A 209 20.46 -15.89 -2.68
C ALA A 209 19.02 -15.38 -2.58
N LEU A 210 18.41 -15.39 -1.38
CA LEU A 210 17.08 -14.83 -1.14
C LEU A 210 17.04 -13.32 -1.41
N LEU A 211 18.07 -12.58 -1.00
CA LEU A 211 18.17 -11.13 -1.29
C LEU A 211 18.26 -10.86 -2.79
N ALA A 212 19.07 -11.63 -3.53
CA ALA A 212 19.19 -11.50 -4.98
C ALA A 212 17.87 -11.82 -5.69
N GLN A 213 17.16 -12.86 -5.26
CA GLN A 213 15.82 -13.20 -5.79
C GLN A 213 14.81 -12.10 -5.48
N GLY A 214 14.85 -11.52 -4.28
CA GLY A 214 13.99 -10.40 -3.90
C GLY A 214 14.23 -9.16 -4.76
N ALA A 215 15.49 -8.78 -4.98
CA ALA A 215 15.87 -7.66 -5.83
C ALA A 215 15.36 -7.83 -7.27
N ALA A 216 15.60 -9.00 -7.88
CA ALA A 216 15.13 -9.29 -9.23
C ALA A 216 13.59 -9.22 -9.35
N ARG A 217 12.87 -9.71 -8.33
CA ARG A 217 11.41 -9.64 -8.29
C ARG A 217 10.90 -8.20 -8.23
N LEU A 218 11.55 -7.34 -7.47
CA LEU A 218 11.16 -5.94 -7.33
C LEU A 218 11.41 -5.14 -8.61
N GLU A 219 12.54 -5.39 -9.26
CA GLU A 219 12.83 -4.81 -10.59
C GLU A 219 11.75 -5.22 -11.59
N GLN A 220 11.38 -6.50 -11.61
CA GLN A 220 10.30 -7.01 -12.46
C GLN A 220 8.93 -6.38 -12.12
N GLU A 221 8.60 -6.23 -10.83
CA GLU A 221 7.37 -5.56 -10.41
C GLU A 221 7.34 -4.07 -10.79
N ALA A 222 8.49 -3.39 -10.73
CA ALA A 222 8.62 -1.99 -11.15
C ALA A 222 8.43 -1.83 -12.67
N GLU A 223 9.02 -2.73 -13.47
CA GLU A 223 8.82 -2.77 -14.92
C GLU A 223 7.35 -3.05 -15.28
N ASP A 224 6.72 -3.99 -14.59
CA ASP A 224 5.29 -4.30 -14.76
C ASP A 224 4.39 -3.11 -14.45
N GLN A 225 4.68 -2.38 -13.37
CA GLN A 225 3.94 -1.17 -13.01
C GLN A 225 4.10 -0.08 -14.08
N LYS A 226 5.33 0.13 -14.57
CA LYS A 226 5.60 1.09 -15.64
C LYS A 226 4.82 0.74 -16.92
N ALA A 227 4.83 -0.53 -17.33
CA ALA A 227 4.08 -0.98 -18.50
C ALA A 227 2.56 -0.77 -18.34
N LEU A 228 2.02 -0.99 -17.13
CA LEU A 228 0.61 -0.75 -16.82
C LEU A 228 0.26 0.75 -16.85
N MET A 229 1.14 1.60 -16.34
CA MET A 229 0.96 3.06 -16.38
C MET A 229 0.93 3.58 -17.81
N GLU A 230 1.89 3.18 -18.66
CA GLU A 230 1.94 3.59 -20.07
C GLU A 230 0.65 3.19 -20.81
N ILE A 231 0.14 2.00 -20.55
CA ILE A 231 -1.14 1.54 -21.11
C ILE A 231 -2.31 2.38 -20.61
N THR A 232 -2.35 2.66 -19.30
CA THR A 232 -3.41 3.45 -18.69
C THR A 232 -3.43 4.88 -19.26
N GLU A 233 -2.26 5.50 -19.44
CA GLU A 233 -2.12 6.82 -20.05
C GLU A 233 -2.60 6.82 -21.51
N ARG A 234 -2.16 5.87 -22.33
CA ARG A 234 -2.60 5.76 -23.73
C ARG A 234 -4.11 5.52 -23.84
N PHE A 235 -4.64 4.64 -23.00
CA PHE A 235 -6.07 4.32 -22.94
C PHE A 235 -6.88 5.57 -22.57
N ASN A 236 -6.48 6.30 -21.52
CA ASN A 236 -7.14 7.53 -21.08
C ASN A 236 -7.03 8.65 -22.11
N ALA A 237 -5.86 8.82 -22.76
CA ALA A 237 -5.67 9.81 -23.82
C ALA A 237 -6.59 9.55 -25.02
N ARG A 238 -6.84 8.27 -25.35
CA ARG A 238 -7.84 7.89 -26.36
C ARG A 238 -9.25 8.16 -25.88
N LEU A 239 -9.56 7.79 -24.64
CA LEU A 239 -10.88 7.99 -24.04
C LEU A 239 -11.29 9.47 -24.03
N ALA A 240 -10.35 10.38 -23.73
CA ALA A 240 -10.58 11.82 -23.71
C ALA A 240 -11.01 12.41 -25.07
N ARG A 241 -10.77 11.70 -26.19
CA ARG A 241 -11.16 12.13 -27.55
C ARG A 241 -12.51 11.56 -27.99
N MET A 242 -13.15 10.74 -27.17
CA MET A 242 -14.40 10.04 -27.50
C MET A 242 -15.62 10.78 -26.94
N GLN A 243 -16.80 10.43 -27.45
CA GLN A 243 -18.08 10.96 -26.95
C GLN A 243 -18.36 10.50 -25.51
N THR A 244 -19.07 11.30 -24.73
CA THR A 244 -19.33 11.10 -23.29
C THR A 244 -19.88 9.70 -22.93
N LYS A 245 -20.77 9.13 -23.76
CA LYS A 245 -21.31 7.77 -23.53
C LYS A 245 -20.24 6.69 -23.60
N VAL A 246 -19.29 6.84 -24.53
CA VAL A 246 -18.14 5.93 -24.68
C VAL A 246 -17.16 6.11 -23.51
N VAL A 247 -16.97 7.36 -23.06
CA VAL A 247 -16.17 7.66 -21.86
C VAL A 247 -16.72 6.91 -20.64
N GLN A 248 -18.01 7.03 -20.37
CA GLN A 248 -18.67 6.36 -19.23
C GLN A 248 -18.53 4.83 -19.28
N ALA A 249 -18.62 4.24 -20.48
CA ALA A 249 -18.55 2.79 -20.63
C ALA A 249 -17.15 2.21 -20.41
N PHE A 250 -16.09 2.95 -20.76
CA PHE A 250 -14.71 2.43 -20.70
C PHE A 250 -13.87 3.00 -19.56
N GLN A 251 -14.39 3.98 -18.81
CA GLN A 251 -13.68 4.58 -17.69
C GLN A 251 -13.26 3.53 -16.65
N GLY A 252 -11.98 3.50 -16.30
CA GLY A 252 -11.44 2.59 -15.28
C GLY A 252 -11.30 1.13 -15.71
N LEU A 253 -11.42 0.82 -17.01
CA LEU A 253 -11.20 -0.53 -17.54
C LEU A 253 -9.75 -0.81 -17.97
N ALA A 254 -8.94 0.22 -18.20
CA ALA A 254 -7.52 0.06 -18.53
C ALA A 254 -6.81 -0.84 -17.51
N GLY A 255 -6.05 -1.83 -17.98
CA GLY A 255 -5.30 -2.74 -17.13
C GLY A 255 -6.11 -3.81 -16.38
N ARG A 256 -7.45 -3.82 -16.51
CA ARG A 256 -8.29 -4.86 -15.93
C ARG A 256 -8.13 -6.19 -16.67
N THR A 257 -8.31 -7.27 -15.93
CA THR A 257 -8.29 -8.64 -16.45
C THR A 257 -9.61 -8.99 -17.13
N GLU A 258 -9.66 -10.11 -17.87
CA GLU A 258 -10.91 -10.63 -18.47
C GLU A 258 -12.05 -10.67 -17.44
N ASP A 259 -11.82 -11.32 -16.29
CA ASP A 259 -12.79 -11.40 -15.19
C ASP A 259 -13.19 -10.01 -14.65
N GLY A 260 -12.22 -9.10 -14.53
CA GLY A 260 -12.45 -7.74 -14.06
C GLY A 260 -13.32 -6.91 -15.01
N VAL A 261 -13.25 -7.20 -16.32
CA VAL A 261 -14.09 -6.60 -17.35
C VAL A 261 -15.49 -7.21 -17.33
N VAL A 262 -15.60 -8.54 -17.30
CA VAL A 262 -16.90 -9.23 -17.28
C VAL A 262 -17.72 -8.81 -16.06
N LYS A 263 -17.07 -8.63 -14.90
CA LYS A 263 -17.73 -8.12 -13.70
C LYS A 263 -18.24 -6.68 -13.86
N ALA A 264 -17.55 -5.85 -14.65
CA ALA A 264 -17.89 -4.45 -14.83
C ALA A 264 -18.96 -4.22 -15.90
N LEU A 265 -18.90 -4.97 -17.01
CA LEU A 265 -19.74 -4.76 -18.20
C LEU A 265 -20.75 -5.88 -18.46
N GLY A 266 -20.68 -7.00 -17.73
CA GLY A 266 -21.42 -8.22 -18.03
C GLY A 266 -20.69 -9.13 -19.03
N ALA A 267 -21.36 -10.17 -19.48
CA ALA A 267 -20.80 -11.09 -20.47
C ALA A 267 -20.70 -10.41 -21.86
N PRO A 268 -19.59 -10.58 -22.60
CA PRO A 268 -19.49 -10.05 -23.95
C PRO A 268 -20.42 -10.82 -24.91
N ALA A 269 -20.88 -10.13 -25.95
CA ALA A 269 -21.62 -10.74 -27.06
C ALA A 269 -20.75 -11.76 -27.82
N SER A 270 -19.45 -11.48 -27.96
CA SER A 270 -18.48 -12.45 -28.46
C SER A 270 -17.09 -12.25 -27.88
N MET A 271 -16.33 -13.35 -27.82
CA MET A 271 -14.94 -13.35 -27.39
C MET A 271 -14.10 -14.19 -28.35
N THR A 272 -13.02 -13.60 -28.87
CA THR A 272 -12.10 -14.27 -29.81
C THR A 272 -10.69 -14.21 -29.24
N ARG A 273 -9.96 -15.33 -29.29
CA ARG A 273 -8.56 -15.41 -28.87
C ARG A 273 -7.70 -15.72 -30.09
N SER A 274 -6.74 -14.86 -30.40
CA SER A 274 -5.83 -15.02 -31.53
C SER A 274 -4.50 -14.34 -31.26
N SER A 275 -3.39 -15.00 -31.61
CA SER A 275 -2.03 -14.43 -31.54
C SER A 275 -1.67 -13.77 -30.20
N GLY A 276 -2.05 -14.40 -29.08
CA GLY A 276 -1.77 -13.87 -27.73
C GLY A 276 -2.63 -12.67 -27.32
N GLN A 277 -3.67 -12.36 -28.09
CA GLN A 277 -4.64 -11.30 -27.80
C GLN A 277 -6.04 -11.90 -27.61
N THR A 278 -6.77 -11.38 -26.63
CA THR A 278 -8.20 -11.62 -26.45
C THR A 278 -8.95 -10.38 -26.91
N ARG A 279 -9.93 -10.57 -27.79
CA ARG A 279 -10.86 -9.55 -28.25
C ARG A 279 -12.23 -9.84 -27.67
N MET A 280 -12.76 -8.91 -26.87
CA MET A 280 -14.11 -8.99 -26.31
C MET A 280 -15.00 -7.94 -26.98
N VAL A 281 -16.17 -8.35 -27.46
CA VAL A 281 -17.13 -7.47 -28.14
C VAL A 281 -18.39 -7.35 -27.31
N TYR A 282 -18.82 -6.12 -27.08
CA TYR A 282 -20.08 -5.76 -26.45
C TYR A 282 -20.92 -5.01 -27.48
N GLU A 283 -22.21 -5.36 -27.57
CA GLU A 283 -23.16 -4.70 -28.46
C GLU A 283 -24.12 -3.88 -27.62
N GLU A 284 -24.32 -2.63 -28.05
CA GLU A 284 -25.27 -1.72 -27.42
C GLU A 284 -26.15 -1.13 -28.52
N GLU A 285 -27.45 -1.26 -28.34
CA GLU A 285 -28.42 -0.63 -29.21
C GLU A 285 -28.89 0.68 -28.60
N GLY A 286 -28.95 1.71 -29.42
CA GLY A 286 -29.37 3.03 -29.02
C GLY A 286 -30.29 3.68 -30.03
N LEU A 287 -30.83 4.82 -29.61
CA LEU A 287 -31.53 5.75 -30.49
C LEU A 287 -30.68 7.01 -30.61
N ARG A 288 -30.45 7.43 -31.85
CA ARG A 288 -29.78 8.69 -32.17
C ARG A 288 -30.79 9.60 -32.84
N SER A 289 -31.04 10.74 -32.21
CA SER A 289 -31.85 11.81 -32.81
C SER A 289 -30.95 12.76 -33.58
N GLY A 290 -31.30 13.03 -34.82
CA GLY A 290 -30.61 13.96 -35.70
C GLY A 290 -31.59 14.84 -36.45
N VAL A 291 -31.11 15.98 -36.94
CA VAL A 291 -31.89 16.85 -37.83
C VAL A 291 -31.60 16.41 -39.26
N VAL A 292 -32.64 16.04 -39.99
CA VAL A 292 -32.55 15.60 -41.38
C VAL A 292 -33.37 16.54 -42.25
N GLN A 293 -32.87 16.86 -43.45
CA GLN A 293 -33.65 17.62 -44.42
C GLN A 293 -34.63 16.68 -45.13
N THR A 294 -35.92 16.93 -44.97
CA THR A 294 -36.98 16.15 -45.60
C THR A 294 -37.67 17.02 -46.65
N PRO A 295 -37.81 16.53 -47.90
CA PRO A 295 -38.59 17.24 -48.91
C PRO A 295 -40.07 17.24 -48.52
N VAL A 296 -40.68 18.41 -48.54
CA VAL A 296 -42.12 18.61 -48.30
C VAL A 296 -42.74 19.25 -49.53
N ALA A 297 -43.92 18.73 -49.93
CA ALA A 297 -44.67 19.27 -51.05
C ALA A 297 -45.26 20.64 -50.69
N VAL A 298 -45.07 21.62 -51.56
CA VAL A 298 -45.74 22.92 -51.47
C VAL A 298 -47.08 22.80 -52.21
N LEU A 299 -48.19 23.01 -51.52
CA LEU A 299 -49.54 22.89 -52.08
C LEU A 299 -50.15 24.26 -52.38
N ASN A 300 -50.94 24.38 -53.45
CA ASN A 300 -51.77 25.57 -53.69
C ASN A 300 -53.08 25.53 -52.87
N GLY A 301 -53.88 26.59 -52.96
CA GLY A 301 -55.18 26.70 -52.26
C GLY A 301 -56.25 25.67 -52.65
N HIS A 302 -55.96 24.77 -53.61
CA HIS A 302 -56.82 23.66 -54.01
C HIS A 302 -56.19 22.29 -53.71
N GLY A 303 -55.07 22.25 -52.98
CA GLY A 303 -54.38 21.01 -52.58
C GLY A 303 -53.51 20.39 -53.68
N ALA A 304 -53.30 21.05 -54.82
CA ALA A 304 -52.40 20.57 -55.86
C ALA A 304 -50.93 20.91 -55.53
N VAL A 305 -50.02 19.96 -55.77
CA VAL A 305 -48.57 20.15 -55.57
C VAL A 305 -48.03 21.13 -56.61
N ILE A 306 -47.48 22.25 -56.15
CA ILE A 306 -46.92 23.33 -56.98
C ILE A 306 -45.40 23.48 -56.84
N GLY A 307 -44.77 22.70 -55.95
CA GLY A 307 -43.32 22.70 -55.78
C GLY A 307 -42.86 21.77 -54.65
N GLN A 308 -41.55 21.77 -54.41
CA GLN A 308 -40.93 21.09 -53.28
C GLN A 308 -40.12 22.11 -52.47
N SER A 309 -40.22 22.04 -51.14
CA SER A 309 -39.35 22.74 -50.21
C SER A 309 -38.65 21.71 -49.33
N THR A 310 -37.57 22.09 -48.65
CA THR A 310 -36.98 21.26 -47.59
C THR A 310 -37.42 21.77 -46.23
N GLN A 311 -37.74 20.86 -45.32
CA GLN A 311 -37.92 21.17 -43.91
C GLN A 311 -36.95 20.34 -43.07
N MET A 312 -36.43 20.96 -42.02
CA MET A 312 -35.62 20.28 -41.02
C MET A 312 -36.56 19.50 -40.10
N GLN A 313 -36.47 18.18 -40.10
CA GLN A 313 -37.21 17.32 -39.18
C GLN A 313 -36.24 16.60 -38.22
N VAL A 314 -36.63 16.51 -36.95
CA VAL A 314 -35.93 15.66 -36.00
C VAL A 314 -36.34 14.23 -36.28
N GLN A 315 -35.41 13.41 -36.76
CA GLN A 315 -35.61 12.00 -36.97
C GLN A 315 -34.80 11.22 -35.93
N THR A 316 -35.43 10.22 -35.33
CA THR A 316 -34.75 9.28 -34.44
C THR A 316 -34.47 8.01 -35.23
N GLN A 317 -33.19 7.67 -35.37
CA GLN A 317 -32.74 6.44 -36.03
C GLN A 317 -32.19 5.48 -34.97
N ARG A 318 -32.39 4.17 -35.20
CA ARG A 318 -31.76 3.13 -34.39
C ARG A 318 -30.29 3.05 -34.79
N GLU A 319 -29.40 3.14 -33.81
CA GLU A 319 -27.96 3.05 -33.99
C GLU A 319 -27.47 1.84 -33.21
N VAL A 320 -26.65 0.98 -33.84
CA VAL A 320 -26.06 -0.18 -33.18
C VAL A 320 -24.58 0.06 -33.02
N CYS A 321 -24.12 0.12 -31.78
CA CYS A 321 -22.73 0.36 -31.43
C CYS A 321 -22.06 -0.93 -30.95
N GLN A 322 -20.92 -1.26 -31.56
CA GLN A 322 -20.01 -2.28 -31.09
C GLN A 322 -18.87 -1.64 -30.29
N ARG A 323 -18.70 -2.12 -29.07
CA ARG A 323 -17.64 -1.76 -28.12
C ARG A 323 -16.68 -2.94 -28.01
N ILE A 324 -15.45 -2.74 -28.44
CA ILE A 324 -14.45 -3.80 -28.53
C ILE A 324 -13.34 -3.50 -27.52
N LEU A 325 -13.05 -4.45 -26.64
CA LEU A 325 -11.90 -4.40 -25.74
C LEU A 325 -10.83 -5.37 -26.24
N LEU A 326 -9.59 -4.89 -26.26
CA LEU A 326 -8.42 -5.67 -26.64
C LEU A 326 -7.58 -5.93 -25.39
N LEU A 327 -7.34 -7.22 -25.13
CA LEU A 327 -6.57 -7.69 -23.98
C LEU A 327 -5.36 -8.48 -24.44
N LYS A 328 -4.26 -8.35 -23.71
CA LYS A 328 -3.05 -9.17 -23.91
C LYS A 328 -2.25 -9.24 -22.61
N PRO A 329 -1.32 -10.20 -22.45
CA PRO A 329 -0.38 -10.20 -21.33
C PRO A 329 0.42 -8.89 -21.29
N ILE A 330 0.65 -8.34 -20.10
CA ILE A 330 1.40 -7.09 -19.88
C ILE A 330 2.56 -7.38 -18.93
N GLY A 331 3.77 -7.06 -19.38
CA GLY A 331 4.99 -7.31 -18.62
C GLY A 331 5.19 -8.80 -18.35
N SER A 332 5.51 -9.14 -17.10
CA SER A 332 5.68 -10.51 -16.63
C SER A 332 4.35 -11.23 -16.32
N LYS A 333 3.22 -10.52 -16.32
CA LYS A 333 1.92 -11.09 -15.92
C LYS A 333 1.31 -11.87 -17.08
N PRO A 334 1.12 -13.20 -16.94
CA PRO A 334 0.61 -14.05 -18.03
C PRO A 334 -0.87 -13.83 -18.32
N GLU A 335 -1.62 -13.29 -17.35
CA GLU A 335 -3.06 -13.05 -17.48
C GLU A 335 -3.33 -11.84 -18.43
N PRO A 336 -4.20 -12.00 -19.45
CA PRO A 336 -4.55 -10.91 -20.36
C PRO A 336 -5.20 -9.74 -19.64
N ARG A 337 -4.77 -8.53 -20.00
CA ARG A 337 -5.29 -7.27 -19.45
C ARG A 337 -5.65 -6.31 -20.57
N VAL A 338 -6.70 -5.52 -20.35
CA VAL A 338 -7.16 -4.48 -21.29
C VAL A 338 -6.03 -3.51 -21.55
N TYR A 339 -5.60 -3.40 -22.81
CA TYR A 339 -4.58 -2.46 -23.23
C TYR A 339 -5.09 -1.42 -24.22
N ASP A 340 -6.19 -1.69 -24.92
CA ASP A 340 -6.80 -0.79 -25.88
C ASP A 340 -8.29 -1.10 -26.06
N PHE A 341 -9.00 -0.20 -26.74
CA PHE A 341 -10.41 -0.35 -27.06
C PHE A 341 -10.76 0.25 -28.42
N GLN A 342 -11.89 -0.17 -28.97
CA GLN A 342 -12.48 0.42 -30.18
C GLN A 342 -13.98 0.59 -29.96
N SER A 343 -14.56 1.59 -30.60
CA SER A 343 -16.01 1.78 -30.64
C SER A 343 -16.42 2.12 -32.06
N VAL A 344 -17.39 1.38 -32.59
CA VAL A 344 -17.90 1.52 -33.96
C VAL A 344 -19.42 1.52 -33.88
N CYS A 345 -20.06 2.57 -34.36
CA CYS A 345 -21.52 2.64 -34.47
C CYS A 345 -21.92 2.58 -35.95
N ARG A 346 -23.02 1.87 -36.25
CA ARG A 346 -23.59 1.73 -37.58
C ARG A 346 -25.04 2.18 -37.59
#